data_AF-A0A7Y5NN24-F1
#
_entry.id   AF-A0A7Y5NN24-F1
#
_cell.length_a   1.000
_cell.length_b   1.000
_cell.length_c   1.000
_cell.angle_alpha   90.00
_cell.angle_beta   90.00
_cell.angle_gamma   90.00
#
_symmetry.space_group_name_H-M   'P 1'
#
loop_
_entity.id
_entity.type
_entity.pdbx_description
1 polymer ?
#
loop_
_entity_poly.entity_id
_entity_poly.type
_entity_poly.pdbx_seq_one_letter_code
_entity_poly.pdbx_strand_id
1 'polypeptide(L)'
;MSDAELPDDIRDLLAIDLLGAQVQEWSIASDSFTWTLLAGDAERGHELAALTYVGAVVLHTNRHHLDRAVEVAAEVVGSQVVAAEVGGFEHRLTLGPAYAFVIRFWSVDVRRMPAPDHLRRAR
;
A
#
# COMPACT_ATOMS: atom_id res chain seq x y z
N MET A 1 -2.64 -1.01 -21.83
CA MET A 1 -3.57 0.05 -21.40
C MET A 1 -2.78 1.36 -21.49
N SER A 2 -3.21 2.30 -22.33
CA SER A 2 -2.64 3.65 -22.35
C SER A 2 -3.06 4.40 -21.08
N ASP A 3 -2.16 5.23 -20.53
CA ASP A 3 -2.32 5.97 -19.26
C ASP A 3 -3.60 6.84 -19.14
N ALA A 4 -4.30 7.07 -20.26
CA ALA A 4 -5.43 8.01 -20.36
C ALA A 4 -6.80 7.48 -19.88
N GLU A 5 -6.92 6.23 -19.41
CA GLU A 5 -8.22 5.62 -19.03
C GLU A 5 -8.33 5.20 -17.56
N LEU A 6 -7.30 5.42 -16.74
CA LEU A 6 -7.35 5.05 -15.33
C LEU A 6 -8.23 6.00 -14.52
N PRO A 7 -9.07 5.49 -13.61
CA PRO A 7 -9.74 6.31 -12.59
C PRO A 7 -8.76 7.17 -11.79
N ASP A 8 -9.21 8.35 -11.32
CA ASP A 8 -8.35 9.32 -10.63
C ASP A 8 -7.69 8.71 -9.38
N ASP A 9 -8.42 7.94 -8.61
CA ASP A 9 -7.93 7.26 -7.41
C ASP A 9 -6.81 6.24 -7.69
N ILE A 10 -6.92 5.52 -8.80
CA ILE A 10 -5.85 4.61 -9.25
C ILE A 10 -4.62 5.39 -9.70
N ARG A 11 -4.81 6.52 -10.38
CA ARG A 11 -3.68 7.40 -10.74
C ARG A 11 -3.00 7.97 -9.50
N ASP A 12 -3.77 8.36 -8.49
CA ASP A 12 -3.24 8.88 -7.23
C ASP A 12 -2.42 7.83 -6.47
N LEU A 13 -2.88 6.57 -6.48
CA LEU A 13 -2.15 5.42 -5.92
C LEU A 13 -0.85 5.17 -6.67
N LEU A 14 -0.89 5.13 -8.01
CA LEU A 14 0.30 4.90 -8.85
C LEU A 14 1.32 6.04 -8.79
N ALA A 15 0.87 7.25 -8.43
CA ALA A 15 1.75 8.39 -8.23
C ALA A 15 2.51 8.34 -6.90
N ILE A 16 2.31 7.31 -6.06
CA ILE A 16 3.13 7.07 -4.86
C ILE A 16 4.21 6.06 -5.22
N ASP A 17 5.46 6.42 -4.99
CA ASP A 17 6.54 5.44 -5.03
C ASP A 17 6.52 4.59 -3.76
N LEU A 18 5.85 3.44 -3.85
CA LEU A 18 5.73 2.51 -2.74
C LEU A 18 6.96 1.63 -2.58
N LEU A 19 7.87 1.56 -3.55
CA LEU A 19 9.06 0.74 -3.42
C LEU A 19 9.96 1.33 -2.32
N GLY A 20 10.33 0.51 -1.35
CA GLY A 20 11.07 0.96 -0.17
C GLY A 20 10.20 1.56 0.93
N ALA A 21 8.88 1.67 0.73
CA ALA A 21 7.99 2.22 1.74
C ALA A 21 7.86 1.26 2.93
N GLN A 22 7.95 1.81 4.15
CA GLN A 22 7.82 1.04 5.39
C GLN A 22 6.38 1.04 5.90
N VAL A 23 5.83 -0.14 6.18
CA VAL A 23 4.50 -0.26 6.78
C VAL A 23 4.54 0.24 8.23
N GLN A 24 3.72 1.25 8.54
CA GLN A 24 3.63 1.84 9.89
C GLN A 24 2.49 1.21 10.70
N GLU A 25 1.34 1.06 10.06
CA GLU A 25 0.14 0.47 10.65
C GLU A 25 -0.76 -0.08 9.54
N TRP A 26 -1.63 -1.02 9.90
CA TRP A 26 -2.65 -1.54 9.00
C TRP A 26 -3.87 -2.03 9.78
N SER A 27 -5.00 -2.10 9.09
CA SER A 27 -6.24 -2.62 9.63
C SER A 27 -7.13 -3.21 8.54
N ILE A 28 -7.99 -4.14 8.94
CA ILE A 28 -9.08 -4.67 8.11
C ILE A 28 -10.38 -4.44 8.87
N ALA A 29 -11.33 -3.80 8.23
CA ALA A 29 -12.65 -3.54 8.78
C ALA A 29 -13.71 -3.79 7.71
N SER A 30 -14.63 -4.73 7.96
CA SER A 30 -15.72 -5.11 7.05
C SER A 30 -15.22 -5.41 5.64
N ASP A 31 -15.37 -4.45 4.73
CA ASP A 31 -15.03 -4.47 3.31
C ASP A 31 -13.94 -3.46 2.95
N SER A 32 -13.10 -3.08 3.93
CA SER A 32 -12.00 -2.16 3.72
C SER A 32 -10.69 -2.71 4.28
N PHE A 33 -9.62 -2.43 3.56
CA PHE A 33 -8.25 -2.60 4.03
C PHE A 33 -7.62 -1.21 4.07
N THR A 34 -7.05 -0.85 5.21
CA THR A 34 -6.32 0.41 5.35
C THR A 34 -4.92 0.12 5.81
N TRP A 35 -3.96 0.86 5.28
CA TRP A 35 -2.61 0.88 5.81
C TRP A 35 -1.96 2.24 5.63
N THR A 36 -1.05 2.53 6.54
CA THR A 36 -0.25 3.75 6.51
C THR A 36 1.19 3.35 6.26
N LEU A 37 1.79 3.98 5.26
CA LEU A 37 3.14 3.70 4.77
C LEU A 37 3.99 4.96 4.92
N LEU A 38 5.24 4.80 5.33
CA LEU A 38 6.26 5.83 5.24
C LEU A 38 6.99 5.63 3.92
N ALA A 39 6.74 6.50 2.95
CA ALA A 39 7.32 6.48 1.61
C ALA A 39 8.33 7.63 1.42
N GLY A 40 9.16 7.53 0.38
CA GLY A 40 10.21 8.50 0.07
C GLY A 40 11.55 8.18 0.72
N ASP A 41 12.53 9.04 0.48
CA ASP A 41 13.93 8.83 0.84
C ASP A 41 14.58 10.11 1.43
N ALA A 42 15.85 10.01 1.82
CA ALA A 42 16.59 11.12 2.41
C ALA A 42 16.82 12.31 1.45
N GLU A 43 16.76 12.09 0.13
CA GLU A 43 16.96 13.12 -0.88
C GLU A 43 15.65 13.85 -1.22
N ARG A 44 14.54 13.12 -1.29
CA ARG A 44 13.20 13.63 -1.67
C ARG A 44 12.34 14.00 -0.46
N GLY A 45 12.75 13.58 0.74
CA GLY A 45 11.97 13.69 1.96
C GLY A 45 11.00 12.52 2.12
N HIS A 46 10.61 12.26 3.36
CA HIS A 46 9.65 11.22 3.70
C HIS A 46 8.23 11.77 3.81
N GLU A 47 7.26 11.02 3.30
CA GLU A 47 5.83 11.27 3.43
C GLU A 47 5.12 10.06 4.06
N LEU A 48 4.07 10.33 4.83
CA LEU A 48 3.11 9.31 5.22
C LEU A 48 2.03 9.23 4.15
N ALA A 49 1.80 8.02 3.62
CA ALA A 49 0.71 7.71 2.72
C ALA A 49 -0.25 6.75 3.41
N ALA A 50 -1.46 7.21 3.73
CA ALA A 50 -2.55 6.35 4.16
C ALA A 50 -3.37 5.94 2.93
N LEU A 51 -3.44 4.63 2.67
CA LEU A 51 -4.22 4.07 1.57
C LEU A 51 -5.37 3.26 2.14
N THR A 52 -6.59 3.58 1.73
CA THR A 52 -7.80 2.85 2.13
C THR A 52 -8.46 2.26 0.91
N TYR A 53 -8.38 0.94 0.77
CA TYR A 53 -9.04 0.20 -0.31
C TYR A 53 -10.48 -0.10 0.08
N VAL A 54 -11.42 0.23 -0.80
CA VAL A 54 -12.87 0.06 -0.59
C VAL A 54 -13.38 -1.14 -1.38
N GLY A 55 -14.32 -1.88 -0.77
CA GLY A 55 -14.75 -3.18 -1.29
C GLY A 55 -13.59 -4.17 -1.39
N ALA A 56 -12.68 -4.08 -0.42
CA ALA A 56 -11.40 -4.77 -0.39
C ALA A 56 -11.54 -6.21 0.10
N VAL A 57 -10.85 -7.11 -0.60
CA VAL A 57 -10.62 -8.49 -0.19
C VAL A 57 -9.13 -8.75 -0.26
N VAL A 58 -8.53 -9.13 0.87
CA VAL A 58 -7.11 -9.51 0.90
C VAL A 58 -6.98 -11.00 0.64
N LEU A 59 -6.32 -11.35 -0.45
CA LEU A 59 -6.09 -12.72 -0.89
C LEU A 59 -4.73 -13.22 -0.42
N HIS A 60 -4.61 -14.54 -0.31
CA HIS A 60 -3.36 -15.25 0.03
C HIS A 60 -2.74 -14.79 1.37
N THR A 61 -3.53 -14.20 2.26
CA THR A 61 -3.07 -13.69 3.56
C THR A 61 -3.81 -14.38 4.70
N ASN A 62 -3.14 -14.46 5.86
CA ASN A 62 -3.79 -14.65 7.15
C ASN A 62 -3.43 -13.41 8.00
N ARG A 63 -4.41 -12.83 8.71
CA ARG A 63 -4.22 -11.68 9.60
C ARG A 63 -2.97 -11.85 10.48
N HIS A 64 -2.83 -13.01 11.11
CA HIS A 64 -1.68 -13.29 11.98
C HIS A 64 -0.34 -13.27 11.24
N HIS A 65 -0.27 -13.75 10.00
CA HIS A 65 0.97 -13.71 9.23
C HIS A 65 1.30 -12.30 8.77
N LEU A 66 0.30 -11.51 8.41
CA LEU A 66 0.51 -10.11 8.07
C LEU A 66 0.95 -9.29 9.30
N ASP A 67 0.37 -9.55 10.48
CA ASP A 67 0.82 -8.95 11.75
C ASP A 67 2.32 -9.23 11.97
N ARG A 68 2.73 -10.50 11.84
CA ARG A 68 4.14 -10.92 11.96
C ARG A 68 5.05 -10.29 10.92
N ALA A 69 4.61 -10.18 9.67
CA ALA A 69 5.39 -9.57 8.61
C ALA A 69 5.62 -8.08 8.90
N VAL A 70 4.60 -7.37 9.39
CA VAL A 70 4.71 -5.94 9.71
C VAL A 70 5.55 -5.70 10.97
N GLU A 71 5.43 -6.56 12.00
CA GLU A 71 6.25 -6.50 13.23
C GLU A 71 7.76 -6.51 12.96
N VAL A 72 8.22 -7.17 11.90
CA VAL A 72 9.64 -7.26 11.53
C VAL A 72 10.12 -6.09 10.66
N ALA A 73 9.41 -4.96 10.70
CA ALA A 73 9.67 -3.76 9.89
C ALA A 73 9.53 -4.04 8.38
N ALA A 74 8.36 -4.51 7.97
CA ALA A 74 8.06 -4.78 6.57
C ALA A 74 8.30 -3.54 5.69
N GLU A 75 9.22 -3.69 4.74
CA GLU A 75 9.42 -2.80 3.61
C GLU A 75 8.71 -3.36 2.38
N VAL A 76 8.06 -2.51 1.59
CA VAL A 76 7.51 -2.90 0.29
C VAL A 76 8.66 -3.10 -0.70
N VAL A 77 8.88 -4.35 -1.11
CA VAL A 77 9.91 -4.72 -2.11
C VAL A 77 9.30 -5.01 -3.48
N GLY A 78 7.97 -5.00 -3.59
CA GLY A 78 7.26 -5.11 -4.85
C GLY A 78 5.85 -4.54 -4.73
N SER A 79 5.45 -3.76 -5.73
CA SER A 79 4.12 -3.15 -5.83
C SER A 79 3.71 -3.12 -7.31
N GLN A 80 2.52 -3.63 -7.59
CA GLN A 80 1.92 -3.59 -8.92
C GLN A 80 0.40 -3.47 -8.81
N VAL A 81 -0.17 -2.49 -9.51
CA VAL A 81 -1.63 -2.38 -9.67
C VAL A 81 -2.01 -2.84 -11.07
N VAL A 82 -2.99 -3.74 -11.15
CA VAL A 82 -3.54 -4.26 -12.41
C VAL A 82 -5.06 -4.24 -12.38
N ALA A 83 -5.70 -4.16 -13.54
CA ALA A 83 -7.14 -4.40 -13.64
C ALA A 83 -7.45 -5.88 -13.32
N ALA A 84 -8.51 -6.12 -12.55
CA ALA A 84 -8.97 -7.48 -12.25
C ALA A 84 -9.86 -8.02 -13.39
N GLU A 85 -9.91 -9.35 -13.53
CA GLU A 85 -10.71 -10.00 -14.58
C GLU A 85 -12.23 -9.74 -14.45
N VAL A 86 -12.72 -9.51 -13.22
CA VAL A 86 -14.16 -9.33 -12.93
C VAL A 86 -14.41 -7.97 -12.27
N GLY A 87 -13.94 -6.91 -12.93
CA GLY A 87 -14.11 -5.53 -12.46
C GLY A 87 -13.25 -5.17 -11.25
N GLY A 88 -12.99 -3.87 -11.11
CA GLY A 88 -12.07 -3.35 -10.09
C GLY A 88 -10.61 -3.65 -10.40
N PHE A 89 -9.79 -3.68 -9.36
CA PHE A 89 -8.33 -3.71 -9.44
C PHE A 89 -7.73 -4.70 -8.45
N GLU A 90 -6.51 -5.14 -8.74
CA GLU A 90 -5.65 -5.88 -7.83
C GLU A 90 -4.39 -5.07 -7.56
N HIS A 91 -4.09 -4.85 -6.28
CA HIS A 91 -2.79 -4.39 -5.84
C HIS A 91 -2.01 -5.59 -5.32
N ARG A 92 -1.03 -6.01 -6.11
CA ARG A 92 -0.13 -7.12 -5.81
C ARG A 92 1.11 -6.57 -5.11
N LEU A 93 1.35 -7.06 -3.91
CA LEU A 93 2.34 -6.50 -3.00
C LEU A 93 3.27 -7.60 -2.49
N THR A 94 4.53 -7.25 -2.32
CA THR A 94 5.52 -8.09 -1.64
C THR A 94 6.21 -7.27 -0.56
N LEU A 95 6.18 -7.77 0.67
CA LEU A 95 6.91 -7.21 1.80
C LEU A 95 8.20 -8.00 2.03
N GLY A 96 9.30 -7.32 2.34
CA GLY A 96 10.54 -7.95 2.74
C GLY A 96 10.36 -8.76 4.05
N PRO A 97 10.99 -9.95 4.17
CA PRO A 97 11.91 -10.55 3.21
C PRO A 97 11.27 -11.36 2.07
N ALA A 98 10.00 -11.78 2.14
CA ALA A 98 9.33 -12.53 1.05
C ALA A 98 7.81 -12.73 1.26
N TYR A 99 7.11 -11.81 1.92
CA TYR A 99 5.68 -11.95 2.20
C TYR A 99 4.84 -11.33 1.08
N ALA A 100 4.31 -12.16 0.18
CA ALA A 100 3.47 -11.70 -0.93
C ALA A 100 1.98 -11.82 -0.61
N PHE A 101 1.20 -10.81 -0.98
CA PHE A 101 -0.26 -10.83 -0.88
C PHE A 101 -0.89 -9.93 -1.94
N VAL A 102 -2.20 -10.05 -2.10
CA VAL A 102 -2.97 -9.28 -3.08
C VAL A 102 -4.15 -8.63 -2.39
N ILE A 103 -4.36 -7.34 -2.63
CA ILE A 103 -5.59 -6.64 -2.26
C ILE A 103 -6.41 -6.51 -3.53
N ARG A 104 -7.56 -7.17 -3.62
CA ARG A 104 -8.56 -6.90 -4.66
C ARG A 104 -9.52 -5.83 -4.14
N PHE A 105 -9.83 -4.82 -4.95
CA PHE A 105 -10.62 -3.66 -4.50
C PHE A 105 -11.36 -2.98 -5.67
N TRP A 106 -12.31 -2.12 -5.33
CA TRP A 106 -13.08 -1.35 -6.33
C TRP A 106 -12.57 0.07 -6.52
N SER A 107 -12.22 0.72 -5.41
CA SER A 107 -11.66 2.07 -5.39
C SER A 107 -10.68 2.21 -4.23
N VAL A 108 -9.84 3.24 -4.27
CA VAL A 108 -8.86 3.52 -3.22
C VAL A 108 -8.95 4.99 -2.79
N ASP A 109 -8.90 5.28 -1.50
CA ASP A 109 -8.67 6.64 -1.00
C ASP A 109 -7.19 6.78 -0.66
N VAL A 110 -6.57 7.86 -1.16
CA VAL A 110 -5.15 8.12 -1.03
C VAL A 110 -4.95 9.44 -0.29
N ARG A 111 -4.37 9.37 0.91
CA ARG A 111 -4.09 10.55 1.73
C ARG A 111 -2.60 10.65 2.01
N ARG A 112 -1.97 11.70 1.49
CA ARG A 112 -0.55 12.01 1.73
C ARG A 112 -0.42 13.10 2.78
N MET A 113 0.54 12.92 3.68
CA MET A 113 0.83 13.85 4.76
C MET A 113 2.35 13.96 4.93
N PRO A 114 2.87 15.13 5.35
CA PRO A 114 4.27 15.22 5.75
C PRO A 114 4.59 14.19 6.84
N ALA A 115 5.68 13.43 6.69
CA ALA A 115 6.08 12.51 7.74
C ALA A 115 6.42 13.28 9.03
N PRO A 116 5.95 12.84 10.21
CA PRO A 116 6.38 13.38 11.49
C PRO A 116 7.90 13.36 11.67
N ASP A 117 8.46 14.35 12.37
CA ASP A 117 9.92 14.51 12.53
C ASP A 117 10.63 13.30 13.18
N HIS A 118 9.90 12.48 13.94
CA HIS A 118 10.45 11.27 14.56
C HIS A 118 10.53 10.10 13.57
N LEU A 119 9.69 10.07 12.54
CA LEU A 119 9.73 9.06 11.47
C LEU A 119 10.74 9.42 10.37
N ARG A 120 11.00 10.72 10.14
CA ARG A 120 12.05 11.18 9.20
C ARG A 120 13.48 10.77 9.60
N ARG A 121 13.68 10.27 10.83
CA ARG A 121 14.98 9.87 11.38
C ARG A 121 15.16 8.37 11.50
N ALA A 122 14.15 7.58 11.12
CA ALA A 122 14.27 6.13 11.06
C ALA A 122 15.36 5.80 10.02
N ARG A 123 16.37 5.09 10.50
CA ARG A 123 17.70 4.97 9.90
C ARG A 123 17.88 3.60 9.28
#